data_AF-A0A9P2ZXQ0-F1
#
_entry.id   AF-A0A9P2ZXQ0-F1
#
_cell.length_a   1.000
_cell.length_b   1.000
_cell.length_c   1.000
_cell.angle_alpha   90.00
_cell.angle_beta   90.00
_cell.angle_gamma   90.00
#
_symmetry.space_group_name_H-M   'P 1'
#
loop_
_entity.id
_entity.type
_entity.pdbx_description
1 polymer ?
#
loop_
_entity_poly.entity_id
_entity_poly.type
_entity_poly.pdbx_seq_one_letter_code
_entity_poly.pdbx_strand_id
1 'polypeptide(L)'
;MAKVQTFPSAWEGVLSGLVEENDASGFLTTLGELIAAHYVPSRPHFQLLLYLAINPPLETTTQTPLSLLSSILSSHSPGSLSALLPSAPSSSRGEPAWFAWQAHSELERRVRTFLRPCVDEGIWGLLWQRQKGEEGPRNDGGKSGVGKGKGKAKATAADSDDEEEEEIEEKVVSAKGWELLEWLLDLWEKDQQECVKGDESDESECAYSRMLLDQFRRRGALQIDDAAAPLAVVRSAYSESGCPITAISSGRRSTVARLLSLLINTAICPNPPFHPGSLLLSLLSLLRTLPLNSLRLLLPTLRDLPPTVLSHLLTHAIEDLGGIRPSKASERRRDPWRDFGDDRPFPAPKQEYVWTTLLPMTGSDTARLDLFKLCLSSEMLQRYRRGWDFTGKDVSKIEASLGEGPEAKGVAELVQLMPL
;
A
#
# COMPACT_ATOMS: atom_id res chain seq x y z
N MET A 1 -18.87 -13.86 -21.63
CA MET A 1 -19.17 -13.97 -20.19
C MET A 1 -20.65 -13.66 -19.97
N ALA A 2 -21.36 -14.48 -19.19
CA ALA A 2 -22.75 -14.19 -18.81
C ALA A 2 -22.80 -12.88 -18.02
N LYS A 3 -23.76 -12.00 -18.32
CA LYS A 3 -23.92 -10.72 -17.64
C LYS A 3 -24.31 -10.98 -16.19
N VAL A 4 -23.42 -10.66 -15.25
CA VAL A 4 -23.72 -10.71 -13.81
C VAL A 4 -24.86 -9.74 -13.53
N GLN A 5 -25.89 -10.22 -12.83
CA GLN A 5 -27.05 -9.41 -12.45
C GLN A 5 -26.99 -9.11 -10.96
N THR A 6 -27.59 -8.00 -10.53
CA THR A 6 -27.89 -7.79 -9.11
C THR A 6 -28.98 -8.76 -8.68
N PHE A 7 -29.09 -9.01 -7.37
CA PHE A 7 -30.16 -9.87 -6.85
C PHE A 7 -31.55 -9.47 -7.39
N PRO A 8 -32.43 -10.45 -7.65
CA PRO A 8 -33.84 -10.17 -7.93
C PRO A 8 -34.48 -9.36 -6.80
N SER A 9 -35.44 -8.50 -7.13
CA SER A 9 -36.10 -7.60 -6.16
C SER A 9 -36.72 -8.33 -4.97
N ALA A 10 -37.19 -9.57 -5.16
CA ALA A 10 -37.72 -10.39 -4.07
C ALA A 10 -36.65 -10.73 -3.02
N TRP A 11 -35.44 -11.06 -3.46
CA TRP A 11 -34.32 -11.37 -2.56
C TRP A 11 -33.79 -10.11 -1.88
N GLU A 12 -33.71 -9.01 -2.62
CA GLU A 12 -33.37 -7.71 -2.04
C GLU A 12 -34.37 -7.31 -0.95
N GLY A 13 -35.68 -7.54 -1.17
CA GLY A 13 -36.72 -7.26 -0.18
C GLY A 13 -36.57 -8.09 1.10
N VAL A 14 -36.24 -9.38 0.99
CA VAL A 14 -35.99 -10.24 2.16
C VAL A 14 -34.78 -9.74 2.96
N LEU A 15 -33.66 -9.47 2.28
CA LEU A 15 -32.45 -8.97 2.95
C LEU A 15 -32.68 -7.60 3.58
N SER A 16 -33.36 -6.69 2.89
CA SER A 16 -33.68 -5.36 3.43
C SER A 16 -34.62 -5.44 4.63
N GLY A 17 -35.59 -6.36 4.66
CA GLY A 17 -36.44 -6.59 5.83
C GLY A 17 -35.63 -6.95 7.07
N LEU A 18 -34.65 -7.85 6.95
CA LEU A 18 -33.75 -8.22 8.06
C LEU A 18 -32.89 -7.04 8.53
N VAL A 19 -32.44 -6.20 7.59
CA VAL A 19 -31.68 -4.99 7.89
C VAL A 19 -32.52 -3.91 8.57
N GLU A 20 -33.80 -3.80 8.21
CA GLU A 20 -34.79 -2.92 8.86
C GLU A 20 -35.09 -3.37 10.29
N GLU A 21 -35.15 -4.68 10.51
CA GLU A 21 -35.32 -5.31 11.83
C GLU A 21 -34.04 -5.30 12.68
N ASN A 22 -32.92 -4.79 12.15
CA ASN A 22 -31.61 -4.79 12.78
C ASN A 22 -31.11 -6.23 13.14
N ASP A 23 -31.56 -7.23 12.38
CA ASP A 23 -31.14 -8.63 12.48
C ASP A 23 -29.94 -8.90 11.56
N ALA A 24 -28.75 -8.52 12.03
CA ALA A 24 -27.49 -8.78 11.32
C ALA A 24 -27.19 -10.29 11.19
N SER A 25 -27.63 -11.10 12.15
CA SER A 25 -27.39 -12.54 12.17
C SER A 25 -28.19 -13.24 11.07
N GLY A 26 -29.50 -12.96 11.01
CA GLY A 26 -30.38 -13.43 9.96
C GLY A 26 -29.93 -12.93 8.59
N PHE A 27 -29.53 -11.66 8.48
CA PHE A 27 -28.98 -11.12 7.23
C PHE A 27 -27.80 -11.95 6.71
N LEU A 28 -26.83 -12.30 7.56
CA LEU A 28 -25.67 -13.09 7.16
C LEU A 28 -26.07 -14.50 6.70
N THR A 29 -26.93 -15.18 7.47
CA THR A 29 -27.41 -16.53 7.13
C THR A 29 -28.16 -16.54 5.80
N THR A 30 -29.12 -15.64 5.64
CA THR A 30 -29.89 -15.53 4.39
C THR A 30 -29.00 -15.13 3.22
N LEU A 31 -28.06 -14.21 3.43
CA LEU A 31 -27.13 -13.80 2.37
C LEU A 31 -26.32 -14.99 1.86
N GLY A 32 -25.76 -15.83 2.73
CA GLY A 32 -24.97 -16.97 2.28
C GLY A 32 -25.78 -18.09 1.65
N GLU A 33 -27.08 -18.21 1.93
CA GLU A 33 -27.97 -19.08 1.16
C GLU A 33 -28.23 -18.56 -0.26
N LEU A 34 -28.12 -17.24 -0.45
CA LEU A 34 -28.39 -16.56 -1.72
C LEU A 34 -27.13 -16.34 -2.58
N ILE A 35 -25.91 -16.57 -2.05
CA ILE A 35 -24.69 -16.48 -2.85
C ILE A 35 -24.74 -17.52 -3.97
N ALA A 36 -24.77 -17.04 -5.20
CA ALA A 36 -24.83 -17.87 -6.39
C ALA A 36 -24.02 -17.21 -7.51
N ALA A 37 -23.44 -18.02 -8.41
CA ALA A 37 -22.51 -17.55 -9.45
C ALA A 37 -23.04 -16.42 -10.36
N HIS A 38 -24.36 -16.27 -10.48
CA HIS A 38 -24.99 -15.32 -11.41
C HIS A 38 -25.44 -14.01 -10.77
N TYR A 39 -25.49 -13.94 -9.44
CA TYR A 39 -26.04 -12.80 -8.75
C TYR A 39 -25.08 -12.24 -7.71
N VAL A 40 -24.88 -10.91 -7.76
CA VAL A 40 -24.14 -10.18 -6.73
C VAL A 40 -25.10 -9.43 -5.82
N PRO A 41 -24.73 -9.24 -4.54
CA PRO A 41 -25.51 -8.41 -3.62
C PRO A 41 -25.68 -6.98 -4.15
N SER A 42 -26.77 -6.34 -3.73
CA SER A 42 -26.93 -4.91 -3.94
C SER A 42 -25.79 -4.14 -3.26
N ARG A 43 -25.50 -2.92 -3.72
CA ARG A 43 -24.44 -2.09 -3.14
C ARG A 43 -24.62 -1.85 -1.63
N PRO A 44 -25.81 -1.46 -1.12
CA PRO A 44 -26.02 -1.32 0.33
C PRO A 44 -25.76 -2.63 1.10
N HIS A 45 -26.21 -3.77 0.58
CA HIS A 45 -26.02 -5.07 1.24
C HIS A 45 -24.54 -5.49 1.27
N PHE A 46 -23.80 -5.26 0.18
CA PHE A 46 -22.35 -5.51 0.14
C PHE A 46 -21.59 -4.61 1.12
N GLN A 47 -21.99 -3.34 1.21
CA GLN A 47 -21.40 -2.37 2.14
C GLN A 47 -21.71 -2.69 3.61
N LEU A 48 -22.90 -3.19 3.90
CA LEU A 48 -23.23 -3.76 5.20
C LEU A 48 -22.33 -4.97 5.51
N LEU A 49 -22.09 -5.85 4.55
CA LEU A 49 -21.20 -7.01 4.74
C LEU A 49 -19.76 -6.57 5.09
N LEU A 50 -19.22 -5.54 4.42
CA LEU A 50 -17.92 -4.95 4.77
C LEU A 50 -17.92 -4.37 6.19
N TYR A 51 -18.99 -3.67 6.57
CA TYR A 51 -19.15 -3.15 7.92
C TYR A 51 -19.17 -4.26 8.98
N LEU A 52 -19.89 -5.35 8.72
CA LEU A 52 -19.97 -6.51 9.62
C LEU A 52 -18.65 -7.29 9.69
N ALA A 53 -17.82 -7.26 8.64
CA ALA A 53 -16.46 -7.83 8.72
C ALA A 53 -15.59 -7.11 9.76
N ILE A 54 -15.77 -5.80 9.93
CA ILE A 54 -15.09 -5.02 10.96
C ILE A 54 -15.81 -5.09 12.31
N ASN A 55 -17.14 -5.09 12.29
CA ASN A 55 -18.01 -5.08 13.48
C ASN A 55 -18.91 -6.33 13.47
N PRO A 56 -18.34 -7.53 13.72
CA PRO A 56 -19.11 -8.77 13.67
C PRO A 56 -20.22 -8.76 14.73
N PRO A 57 -21.39 -9.36 14.44
CA PRO A 57 -22.45 -9.51 15.44
C PRO A 57 -21.95 -10.35 16.62
N LEU A 58 -22.49 -10.07 17.81
CA LEU A 58 -22.14 -10.81 19.03
C LEU A 58 -22.68 -12.25 19.02
N GLU A 59 -23.75 -12.48 18.27
CA GLU A 59 -24.38 -13.77 18.15
C GLU A 59 -23.56 -14.67 17.22
N THR A 60 -23.39 -15.93 17.63
CA THR A 60 -22.68 -16.92 16.84
C THR A 60 -23.55 -17.34 15.65
N THR A 61 -23.23 -16.80 14.47
CA THR A 61 -23.77 -17.27 13.20
C THR A 61 -22.92 -18.43 12.65
N THR A 62 -23.54 -19.33 11.88
CA THR A 62 -22.83 -20.39 11.16
C THR A 62 -21.91 -19.83 10.07
N GLN A 63 -22.22 -18.64 9.56
CA GLN A 63 -21.48 -17.94 8.52
C GLN A 63 -20.87 -16.66 9.06
N THR A 64 -19.57 -16.49 8.85
CA THR A 64 -18.86 -15.26 9.21
C THR A 64 -18.89 -14.29 8.04
N PRO A 65 -18.89 -12.97 8.27
CA PRO A 65 -18.85 -11.97 7.20
C PRO A 65 -17.69 -12.18 6.23
N LEU A 66 -16.49 -12.50 6.74
CA LEU A 66 -15.32 -12.79 5.91
C LEU A 66 -15.48 -14.06 5.09
N SER A 67 -16.07 -15.13 5.64
CA SER A 67 -16.34 -16.35 4.85
C SER A 67 -17.30 -16.09 3.68
N LEU A 68 -18.26 -15.18 3.85
CA LEU A 68 -19.17 -14.77 2.78
C LEU A 68 -18.47 -13.91 1.75
N LEU A 69 -17.64 -12.95 2.17
CA LEU A 69 -16.80 -12.17 1.27
C LEU A 69 -15.89 -13.07 0.42
N SER A 70 -15.26 -14.08 1.03
CA SER A 70 -14.45 -15.07 0.30
C SER A 70 -15.28 -15.94 -0.63
N SER A 71 -16.49 -16.34 -0.23
CA SER A 71 -17.42 -17.09 -1.09
C SER A 71 -17.86 -16.27 -2.31
N ILE A 72 -18.19 -14.99 -2.13
CA ILE A 72 -18.50 -14.05 -3.21
C ILE A 72 -17.28 -13.90 -4.13
N LEU A 73 -16.08 -13.67 -3.56
CA LEU A 73 -14.85 -13.56 -4.35
C LEU A 73 -14.55 -14.83 -5.15
N SER A 74 -14.83 -16.02 -4.60
CA SER A 74 -14.65 -17.28 -5.32
C SER A 74 -15.62 -17.45 -6.48
N SER A 75 -16.85 -16.92 -6.34
CA SER A 75 -17.95 -17.12 -7.29
C SER A 75 -18.03 -16.05 -8.39
N HIS A 76 -17.41 -14.89 -8.19
CA HIS A 76 -17.53 -13.74 -9.09
C HIS A 76 -16.17 -13.21 -9.56
N SER A 77 -16.16 -12.53 -10.71
CA SER A 77 -14.97 -11.80 -11.16
C SER A 77 -14.80 -10.51 -10.36
N PRO A 78 -13.56 -10.09 -10.02
CA PRO A 78 -13.28 -8.82 -9.35
C PRO A 78 -13.95 -7.63 -10.02
N GLY A 79 -13.93 -7.58 -11.36
CA GLY A 79 -14.58 -6.52 -12.14
C GLY A 79 -16.06 -6.33 -11.83
N SER A 80 -16.79 -7.41 -11.51
CA SER A 80 -18.22 -7.32 -11.11
C SER A 80 -18.43 -6.75 -9.70
N LEU A 81 -17.41 -6.82 -8.84
CA LEU A 81 -17.43 -6.31 -7.47
C LEU A 81 -16.91 -4.88 -7.37
N SER A 82 -16.18 -4.39 -8.37
CA SER A 82 -15.56 -3.06 -8.39
C SER A 82 -16.53 -1.93 -8.04
N ALA A 83 -17.75 -1.95 -8.58
CA ALA A 83 -18.77 -0.93 -8.35
C ALA A 83 -19.46 -1.01 -6.97
N LEU A 84 -19.20 -2.06 -6.19
CA LEU A 84 -19.73 -2.28 -4.84
C LEU A 84 -18.79 -1.76 -3.75
N LEU A 85 -17.49 -1.69 -4.05
CA LEU A 85 -16.47 -1.23 -3.12
C LEU A 85 -16.49 0.29 -2.93
N PRO A 86 -16.23 0.78 -1.71
CA PRO A 86 -15.77 2.13 -1.50
C PRO A 86 -14.52 2.42 -2.34
N SER A 87 -14.53 3.50 -3.09
CA SER A 87 -13.39 3.99 -3.87
C SER A 87 -13.19 5.49 -3.65
N ALA A 88 -11.92 5.93 -3.67
CA ALA A 88 -11.61 7.34 -3.49
C ALA A 88 -12.08 8.11 -4.74
N PRO A 89 -12.91 9.16 -4.60
CA PRO A 89 -13.47 9.85 -5.75
C PRO A 89 -12.36 10.59 -6.52
N SER A 90 -12.36 10.45 -7.84
CA SER A 90 -11.47 11.19 -8.74
C SER A 90 -11.79 12.69 -8.80
N SER A 91 -12.89 13.14 -8.21
CA SER A 91 -13.27 14.55 -8.15
C SER A 91 -13.72 14.94 -6.75
N SER A 92 -13.29 16.09 -6.26
CA SER A 92 -13.66 16.64 -4.95
C SER A 92 -15.09 17.19 -4.89
N ARG A 93 -15.92 16.98 -5.93
CA ARG A 93 -17.25 17.58 -6.03
C ARG A 93 -18.34 16.53 -5.87
N GLY A 94 -18.94 16.52 -4.68
CA GLY A 94 -20.15 15.75 -4.38
C GLY A 94 -19.89 14.41 -3.71
N GLU A 95 -20.98 13.77 -3.33
CA GLU A 95 -20.96 12.45 -2.71
C GLU A 95 -20.69 11.37 -3.77
N PRO A 96 -19.76 10.40 -3.54
CA PRO A 96 -19.49 9.35 -4.51
C PRO A 96 -20.73 8.52 -4.82
N ALA A 97 -20.87 8.07 -6.07
CA ALA A 97 -22.02 7.25 -6.49
C ALA A 97 -22.18 5.97 -5.64
N TRP A 98 -21.07 5.41 -5.16
CA TRP A 98 -21.11 4.24 -4.27
C TRP A 98 -21.69 4.57 -2.89
N PHE A 99 -21.68 5.83 -2.47
CA PHE A 99 -22.17 6.29 -1.17
C PHE A 99 -23.53 7.01 -1.25
N ALA A 100 -24.10 7.19 -2.44
CA ALA A 100 -25.32 8.00 -2.65
C ALA A 100 -26.66 7.30 -2.32
N TRP A 101 -26.65 6.12 -1.68
CA TRP A 101 -27.88 5.40 -1.30
C TRP A 101 -28.46 5.93 0.01
N GLN A 102 -29.79 5.84 0.21
CA GLN A 102 -30.44 6.39 1.39
C GLN A 102 -30.52 5.35 2.51
N ALA A 103 -30.13 5.74 3.73
CA ALA A 103 -30.25 4.89 4.91
C ALA A 103 -31.63 5.06 5.54
N HIS A 104 -32.40 3.99 5.60
CA HIS A 104 -33.74 3.93 6.13
C HIS A 104 -33.76 3.34 7.55
N SER A 105 -32.96 2.29 7.80
CA SER A 105 -32.86 1.64 9.11
C SER A 105 -31.77 2.22 10.01
N GLU A 106 -31.82 1.87 11.30
CA GLU A 106 -30.76 2.25 12.24
C GLU A 106 -29.41 1.61 11.88
N LEU A 107 -29.42 0.32 11.50
CA LEU A 107 -28.23 -0.40 11.07
C LEU A 107 -27.61 0.26 9.84
N GLU A 108 -28.42 0.64 8.85
CA GLU A 108 -27.95 1.36 7.66
C GLU A 108 -27.33 2.72 7.99
N ARG A 109 -27.90 3.46 8.95
CA ARG A 109 -27.32 4.72 9.41
C ARG A 109 -25.96 4.50 10.09
N ARG A 110 -25.82 3.42 10.88
CA ARG A 110 -24.53 3.04 11.47
C ARG A 110 -23.51 2.67 10.39
N VAL A 111 -23.89 1.86 9.40
CA VAL A 111 -23.05 1.51 8.25
C VAL A 111 -22.61 2.77 7.51
N ARG A 112 -23.54 3.67 7.17
CA ARG A 112 -23.24 4.91 6.45
C ARG A 112 -22.28 5.80 7.23
N THR A 113 -22.50 5.95 8.53
CA THR A 113 -21.59 6.69 9.43
C THR A 113 -20.21 6.04 9.48
N PHE A 114 -20.16 4.70 9.48
CA PHE A 114 -18.92 3.95 9.44
C PHE A 114 -18.17 4.09 8.11
N LEU A 115 -18.86 4.09 6.97
CA LEU A 115 -18.23 4.22 5.66
C LEU A 115 -17.85 5.66 5.29
N ARG A 116 -18.26 6.66 6.08
CA ARG A 116 -18.01 8.09 5.79
C ARG A 116 -16.52 8.42 5.55
N PRO A 117 -15.55 7.93 6.34
CA PRO A 117 -14.12 8.18 6.07
C PRO A 117 -13.65 7.63 4.71
N CYS A 118 -14.32 6.62 4.16
CA CYS A 118 -13.98 6.05 2.86
C CYS A 118 -14.30 6.97 1.69
N VAL A 119 -15.14 7.99 1.89
CA VAL A 119 -15.32 9.06 0.91
C VAL A 119 -13.99 9.77 0.65
N ASP A 120 -13.18 9.93 1.68
CA ASP A 120 -11.91 10.61 1.57
C ASP A 120 -10.75 9.64 1.33
N GLU A 121 -10.74 8.51 2.01
CA GLU A 121 -9.60 7.59 2.06
C GLU A 121 -9.81 6.32 1.24
N GLY A 122 -10.89 6.22 0.46
CA GLY A 122 -11.24 4.97 -0.22
C GLY A 122 -11.43 3.83 0.78
N ILE A 123 -11.14 2.58 0.37
CA ILE A 123 -11.29 1.43 1.27
C ILE A 123 -10.38 1.49 2.51
N TRP A 124 -9.28 2.24 2.46
CA TRP A 124 -8.30 2.35 3.55
C TRP A 124 -8.96 2.83 4.85
N GLY A 125 -9.99 3.68 4.75
CA GLY A 125 -10.76 4.20 5.89
C GLY A 125 -11.45 3.13 6.75
N LEU A 126 -11.62 1.89 6.24
CA LEU A 126 -12.18 0.77 7.02
C LEU A 126 -11.14 0.05 7.88
N LEU A 127 -9.86 0.18 7.55
CA LEU A 127 -8.80 -0.61 8.18
C LEU A 127 -8.37 -0.03 9.52
N TRP A 128 -8.49 1.29 9.67
CA TRP A 128 -7.98 2.02 10.82
C TRP A 128 -8.74 1.71 12.10
N GLN A 129 -8.00 1.61 13.19
CA GLN A 129 -8.56 1.55 14.54
C GLN A 129 -9.15 2.91 14.90
N ARG A 130 -10.46 2.94 15.14
CA ARG A 130 -11.13 4.16 15.62
C ARG A 130 -10.79 4.40 17.08
N GLN A 131 -10.36 5.61 17.40
CA GLN A 131 -10.20 6.01 18.78
C GLN A 131 -11.59 6.25 19.39
N LYS A 132 -11.81 5.73 20.61
CA LYS A 132 -13.10 5.79 21.34
C LYS A 132 -13.60 7.22 21.69
N GLY A 133 -13.00 8.28 21.14
CA GLY A 133 -13.41 9.68 21.34
C GLY A 133 -13.96 10.38 20.10
N GLU A 134 -13.89 9.78 18.91
CA GLU A 134 -14.32 10.42 17.66
C GLU A 134 -15.82 10.24 17.34
N GLU A 135 -16.57 9.50 18.16
CA GLU A 135 -18.02 9.26 17.98
C GLU A 135 -18.90 10.44 18.47
N GLY A 136 -18.32 11.62 18.67
CA GLY A 136 -19.09 12.85 18.84
C GLY A 136 -19.76 13.26 17.52
N PRO A 137 -20.99 13.79 17.53
CA PRO A 137 -21.64 14.28 16.33
C PRO A 137 -20.82 15.45 15.78
N ARG A 138 -20.05 15.20 14.72
CA ARG A 138 -19.53 16.28 13.86
C ARG A 138 -20.76 16.93 13.22
N ASN A 139 -21.19 18.06 13.79
CA ASN A 139 -22.23 18.89 13.22
C ASN A 139 -21.82 19.33 11.81
N ASP A 140 -22.33 18.63 10.81
CA ASP A 140 -22.36 19.07 9.42
C ASP A 140 -23.28 20.30 9.34
N GLY A 141 -22.70 21.48 9.55
CA GLY A 141 -23.42 22.74 9.45
C GLY A 141 -22.49 23.94 9.38
N GLY A 142 -22.13 24.36 8.16
CA GLY A 142 -21.64 25.73 7.94
C GLY A 142 -20.66 25.93 6.79
N LYS A 143 -21.16 26.00 5.55
CA LYS A 143 -20.57 26.87 4.54
C LYS A 143 -20.74 28.33 4.98
N SER A 144 -19.75 29.17 4.65
CA SER A 144 -19.77 30.65 4.64
C SER A 144 -19.53 31.37 5.98
N GLY A 145 -18.33 31.95 6.11
CA GLY A 145 -17.97 32.92 7.15
C GLY A 145 -16.74 33.75 6.77
N VAL A 146 -16.82 34.49 5.66
CA VAL A 146 -15.93 35.61 5.36
C VAL A 146 -16.07 36.69 6.44
N GLY A 147 -14.96 37.17 7.02
CA GLY A 147 -14.95 38.52 7.61
C GLY A 147 -13.94 38.83 8.72
N LYS A 148 -12.90 39.61 8.34
CA LYS A 148 -12.24 40.72 9.08
C LYS A 148 -11.53 40.36 10.42
N GLY A 149 -10.24 40.61 10.62
CA GLY A 149 -9.41 41.73 10.19
C GLY A 149 -9.02 42.61 11.40
N LYS A 150 -7.79 42.43 11.92
CA LYS A 150 -6.95 43.37 12.72
C LYS A 150 -5.73 42.54 13.17
N GLY A 151 -4.49 42.74 12.74
CA GLY A 151 -3.80 43.94 12.28
C GLY A 151 -2.58 44.13 13.19
N LYS A 152 -1.39 43.64 12.78
CA LYS A 152 -0.11 44.26 13.15
C LYS A 152 1.01 43.76 12.22
N ALA A 153 1.41 44.62 11.30
CA ALA A 153 2.64 44.48 10.56
C ALA A 153 3.83 44.76 11.50
N LYS A 154 4.84 43.90 11.48
CA LYS A 154 6.24 44.32 11.62
C LYS A 154 7.11 43.37 10.81
N ALA A 155 7.76 43.95 9.81
CA ALA A 155 8.69 43.29 8.92
C ALA A 155 9.98 42.89 9.64
N THR A 156 10.40 41.64 9.44
CA THR A 156 11.80 41.24 9.30
C THR A 156 11.81 40.00 8.42
N ALA A 157 12.39 40.14 7.23
CA ALA A 157 12.72 39.04 6.34
C ALA A 157 13.78 38.16 7.01
N ALA A 158 13.40 36.94 7.32
CA ALA A 158 14.29 35.80 7.43
C ALA A 158 13.51 34.64 6.81
N ASP A 159 14.02 34.19 5.67
CA ASP A 159 13.61 33.01 4.93
C ASP A 159 13.89 31.81 5.85
N SER A 160 12.86 31.41 6.60
CA SER A 160 12.85 30.26 7.48
C SER A 160 11.68 29.41 7.00
N ASP A 161 12.01 28.51 6.09
CA ASP A 161 11.18 27.40 5.62
C ASP A 161 11.00 26.41 6.79
N ASP A 162 10.36 26.88 7.87
CA ASP A 162 9.84 26.02 8.93
C ASP A 162 8.59 25.35 8.35
N GLU A 163 8.81 24.26 7.63
CA GLU A 163 7.83 23.21 7.45
C GLU A 163 7.45 22.74 8.86
N GLU A 164 6.40 23.32 9.43
CA GLU A 164 5.72 22.76 10.60
C GLU A 164 5.36 21.32 10.22
N GLU A 165 6.18 20.36 10.66
CA GLU A 165 5.89 18.93 10.59
C GLU A 165 4.61 18.73 11.40
N GLU A 166 3.45 18.84 10.75
CA GLU A 166 2.19 18.37 11.30
C GLU A 166 2.47 16.95 11.77
N GLU A 167 2.42 16.75 13.08
CA GLU A 167 2.66 15.47 13.72
C GLU A 167 1.57 14.52 13.21
N ILE A 168 1.86 13.81 12.11
CA ILE A 168 0.92 12.93 11.44
C ILE A 168 0.56 11.87 12.46
N GLU A 169 -0.65 11.96 13.04
CA GLU A 169 -1.15 10.98 13.99
C GLU A 169 -0.97 9.58 13.37
N GLU A 170 -0.20 8.74 14.07
CA GLU A 170 0.17 7.42 13.56
C GLU A 170 -1.09 6.54 13.50
N LYS A 171 -1.64 6.38 12.28
CA LYS A 171 -2.79 5.50 12.04
C LYS A 171 -2.41 4.05 12.29
N VAL A 172 -3.12 3.41 13.21
CA VAL A 172 -2.95 1.98 13.53
C VAL A 172 -4.04 1.15 12.85
N VAL A 173 -3.68 0.04 12.22
CA VAL A 173 -4.64 -0.90 11.62
C VAL A 173 -5.25 -1.79 12.71
N SER A 174 -6.58 -1.85 12.76
CA SER A 174 -7.31 -2.67 13.72
C SER A 174 -7.13 -4.18 13.45
N ALA A 175 -7.37 -5.03 14.44
CA ALA A 175 -7.27 -6.50 14.26
C ALA A 175 -8.19 -7.01 13.13
N LYS A 176 -9.44 -6.55 13.07
CA LYS A 176 -10.37 -6.85 11.98
C LYS A 176 -10.01 -6.16 10.67
N GLY A 177 -9.37 -5.00 10.74
CA GLY A 177 -8.77 -4.33 9.58
C GLY A 177 -7.70 -5.19 8.90
N TRP A 178 -6.87 -5.90 9.65
CA TRP A 178 -5.91 -6.85 9.08
C TRP A 178 -6.58 -8.02 8.36
N GLU A 179 -7.62 -8.61 8.96
CA GLU A 179 -8.39 -9.70 8.33
C GLU A 179 -9.08 -9.22 7.04
N LEU A 180 -9.67 -8.02 7.05
CA LEU A 180 -10.26 -7.43 5.84
C LEU A 180 -9.21 -7.10 4.79
N LEU A 181 -8.03 -6.62 5.17
CA LEU A 181 -6.93 -6.33 4.25
C LEU A 181 -6.44 -7.60 3.55
N GLU A 182 -6.36 -8.74 4.24
CA GLU A 182 -6.02 -10.02 3.60
C GLU A 182 -7.02 -10.37 2.50
N TRP A 183 -8.32 -10.23 2.77
CA TRP A 183 -9.35 -10.44 1.74
C TRP A 183 -9.25 -9.43 0.58
N LEU A 184 -8.95 -8.15 0.86
CA LEU A 184 -8.75 -7.14 -0.19
C LEU A 184 -7.55 -7.47 -1.08
N LEU A 185 -6.46 -7.99 -0.50
CA LEU A 185 -5.29 -8.42 -1.26
C LEU A 185 -5.62 -9.63 -2.14
N ASP A 186 -6.38 -10.61 -1.64
CA ASP A 186 -6.86 -11.74 -2.44
C ASP A 186 -7.70 -11.25 -3.65
N LEU A 187 -8.55 -10.24 -3.42
CA LEU A 187 -9.35 -9.60 -4.47
C LEU A 187 -8.47 -8.90 -5.52
N TRP A 188 -7.50 -8.09 -5.10
CA TRP A 188 -6.62 -7.36 -6.02
C TRP A 188 -5.65 -8.27 -6.78
N GLU A 189 -5.13 -9.32 -6.13
CA GLU A 189 -4.30 -10.32 -6.82
C GLU A 189 -5.13 -11.10 -7.85
N LYS A 190 -6.37 -11.46 -7.53
CA LYS A 190 -7.28 -12.07 -8.50
C LYS A 190 -7.55 -11.13 -9.68
N ASP A 191 -7.77 -9.83 -9.41
CA ASP A 191 -7.98 -8.80 -10.44
C ASP A 191 -6.75 -8.67 -11.36
N GLN A 192 -5.55 -8.64 -10.79
CA GLN A 192 -4.28 -8.64 -11.54
C GLN A 192 -4.14 -9.88 -12.43
N GLN A 193 -4.45 -11.07 -11.90
CA GLN A 193 -4.37 -12.33 -12.66
C GLN A 193 -5.37 -12.39 -13.81
N GLU A 194 -6.56 -11.83 -13.64
CA GLU A 194 -7.57 -11.75 -14.71
C GLU A 194 -7.16 -10.75 -15.80
N CYS A 195 -6.54 -9.62 -15.43
CA CYS A 195 -6.01 -8.66 -16.39
C CYS A 195 -4.91 -9.28 -17.28
N VAL A 196 -4.00 -10.07 -16.70
CA VAL A 196 -2.93 -10.75 -17.46
C VAL A 196 -3.47 -11.78 -18.45
N LYS A 197 -4.61 -12.43 -18.16
CA LYS A 197 -5.22 -13.44 -19.03
C LYS A 197 -6.10 -12.87 -20.15
N GLY A 198 -6.57 -11.63 -19.99
CA GLY A 198 -7.59 -11.04 -20.87
C GLY A 198 -7.05 -10.42 -22.17
N ASP A 199 -5.79 -9.96 -22.16
CA ASP A 199 -5.23 -9.10 -23.22
C ASP A 199 -4.23 -9.85 -24.13
N GLU A 200 -4.60 -11.02 -24.69
CA GLU A 200 -3.80 -11.68 -25.74
C GLU A 200 -3.76 -10.88 -27.07
N SER A 201 -4.58 -9.83 -27.20
CA SER A 201 -4.81 -9.09 -28.45
C SER A 201 -4.39 -7.63 -28.46
N ASP A 202 -4.01 -7.03 -27.32
CA ASP A 202 -3.52 -5.65 -27.25
C ASP A 202 -2.13 -5.64 -26.59
N GLU A 203 -1.16 -4.97 -27.22
CA GLU A 203 0.26 -4.89 -26.80
C GLU A 203 0.51 -4.23 -25.43
N SER A 204 -0.54 -4.02 -24.62
CA SER A 204 -0.44 -3.45 -23.28
C SER A 204 -0.80 -4.50 -22.24
N GLU A 205 0.13 -5.42 -21.97
CA GLU A 205 0.05 -6.34 -20.84
C GLU A 205 -0.05 -5.53 -19.53
N CYS A 206 -1.27 -5.29 -19.07
CA CYS A 206 -1.55 -4.60 -17.82
C CYS A 206 -1.23 -5.55 -16.65
N ALA A 207 0.03 -5.59 -16.24
CA ALA A 207 0.52 -6.44 -15.14
C ALA A 207 0.16 -5.91 -13.74
N TYR A 208 -0.95 -5.20 -13.55
CA TYR A 208 -1.36 -4.62 -12.27
C TYR A 208 -2.88 -4.68 -12.05
N SER A 209 -3.31 -4.61 -10.77
CA SER A 209 -4.73 -4.53 -10.42
C SER A 209 -5.29 -3.13 -10.68
N ARG A 210 -6.34 -3.04 -11.49
CA ARG A 210 -7.09 -1.80 -11.73
C ARG A 210 -7.91 -1.42 -10.50
N MET A 211 -8.46 -2.41 -9.80
CA MET A 211 -9.26 -2.19 -8.59
C MET A 211 -8.46 -1.59 -7.44
N LEU A 212 -7.18 -1.96 -7.30
CA LEU A 212 -6.26 -1.31 -6.37
C LEU A 212 -6.05 0.16 -6.73
N LEU A 213 -5.87 0.48 -8.01
CA LEU A 213 -5.66 1.86 -8.48
C LEU A 213 -6.87 2.77 -8.23
N ASP A 214 -8.08 2.21 -8.18
CA ASP A 214 -9.30 2.96 -7.87
C ASP A 214 -9.39 3.33 -6.37
N GLN A 215 -8.50 2.79 -5.53
CA GLN A 215 -8.38 3.17 -4.12
C GLN A 215 -7.54 4.43 -3.90
N PHE A 216 -6.90 4.94 -4.95
CA PHE A 216 -6.12 6.16 -4.89
C PHE A 216 -6.88 7.34 -5.48
N ARG A 217 -6.73 8.50 -4.86
CA ARG A 217 -7.27 9.74 -5.42
C ARG A 217 -6.53 10.08 -6.71
N ARG A 218 -7.26 10.17 -7.82
CA ARG A 218 -6.71 10.63 -9.10
C ARG A 218 -7.03 12.09 -9.34
N ARG A 219 -6.04 12.88 -9.75
CA ARG A 219 -6.23 14.28 -10.18
C ARG A 219 -6.38 14.33 -11.70
N GLY A 220 -7.57 13.99 -12.18
CA GLY A 220 -7.87 13.96 -13.62
C GLY A 220 -7.07 12.87 -14.34
N ALA A 221 -6.36 13.25 -15.41
CA ALA A 221 -5.56 12.34 -16.22
C ALA A 221 -4.10 12.19 -15.73
N LEU A 222 -3.74 12.83 -14.61
CA LEU A 222 -2.40 12.71 -14.05
C LEU A 222 -2.20 11.33 -13.42
N GLN A 223 -0.94 10.87 -13.43
CA GLN A 223 -0.52 9.68 -12.69
C GLN A 223 -0.78 9.87 -11.19
N ILE A 224 -1.04 8.76 -10.51
CA ILE A 224 -1.15 8.75 -9.05
C ILE A 224 0.22 9.00 -8.45
N ASP A 225 0.29 9.86 -7.43
CA ASP A 225 1.54 10.27 -6.80
C ASP A 225 1.53 10.11 -5.27
N ASP A 226 0.43 9.67 -4.68
CA ASP A 226 0.27 9.54 -3.22
C ASP A 226 0.13 8.08 -2.79
N ALA A 227 1.14 7.59 -2.05
CA ALA A 227 1.15 6.26 -1.45
C ALA A 227 1.01 6.29 0.08
N ALA A 228 0.58 7.42 0.67
CA ALA A 228 0.57 7.60 2.12
C ALA A 228 -0.25 6.54 2.85
N ALA A 229 -1.46 6.23 2.37
CA ALA A 229 -2.35 5.25 2.99
C ALA A 229 -1.78 3.81 3.00
N PRO A 230 -1.39 3.19 1.87
CA PRO A 230 -0.81 1.85 1.90
C PRO A 230 0.52 1.81 2.66
N LEU A 231 1.34 2.86 2.62
CA LEU A 231 2.59 2.89 3.40
C LEU A 231 2.36 3.09 4.89
N ALA A 232 1.26 3.75 5.31
CA ALA A 232 0.85 3.78 6.71
C ALA A 232 0.46 2.39 7.22
N VAL A 233 -0.20 1.56 6.39
CA VAL A 233 -0.44 0.14 6.69
C VAL A 233 0.90 -0.60 6.88
N VAL A 234 1.87 -0.36 5.99
CA VAL A 234 3.21 -0.95 6.11
C VAL A 234 3.85 -0.54 7.43
N ARG A 235 3.85 0.75 7.81
CA ARG A 235 4.35 1.20 9.12
C ARG A 235 3.67 0.46 10.27
N SER A 236 2.34 0.41 10.26
CA SER A 236 1.56 -0.25 11.32
C SER A 236 1.89 -1.75 11.49
N ALA A 237 2.35 -2.46 10.45
CA ALA A 237 2.82 -3.83 10.59
C ALA A 237 4.14 -3.98 11.36
N TYR A 238 4.94 -2.91 11.44
CA TYR A 238 6.27 -2.89 12.05
C TYR A 238 6.38 -1.93 13.26
N SER A 239 5.31 -1.23 13.63
CA SER A 239 5.27 -0.39 14.83
C SER A 239 5.30 -1.28 16.09
N GLU A 240 6.20 -0.95 17.03
CA GLU A 240 6.42 -1.67 18.30
C GLU A 240 5.33 -1.38 19.35
N SER A 241 4.38 -0.50 19.03
CA SER A 241 3.27 -0.06 19.88
C SER A 241 2.23 -1.18 20.09
N GLY A 242 2.57 -2.14 20.95
CA GLY A 242 1.59 -2.90 21.71
C GLY A 242 1.38 -4.37 21.34
N CYS A 243 2.19 -4.98 20.47
CA CYS A 243 2.12 -6.42 20.24
C CYS A 243 3.51 -7.07 20.33
N PRO A 244 3.73 -8.03 21.27
CA PRO A 244 4.98 -8.78 21.30
C PRO A 244 5.19 -9.49 19.95
N ILE A 245 6.46 -9.66 19.55
CA ILE A 245 6.88 -10.40 18.35
C ILE A 245 6.34 -11.83 18.46
N THR A 246 5.13 -12.04 17.96
CA THR A 246 4.37 -13.29 18.02
C THR A 246 4.00 -13.71 16.59
N ALA A 247 3.40 -14.91 16.42
CA ALA A 247 2.95 -15.40 15.11
C ALA A 247 2.00 -14.43 14.36
N ILE A 248 1.29 -13.56 15.10
CA ILE A 248 0.45 -12.50 14.53
C ILE A 248 1.30 -11.49 13.73
N SER A 249 2.51 -11.20 14.21
CA SER A 249 3.44 -10.30 13.53
C SER A 249 3.97 -10.88 12.21
N SER A 250 4.16 -12.20 12.10
CA SER A 250 4.59 -12.81 10.84
C SER A 250 3.51 -12.80 9.77
N GLY A 251 2.24 -13.03 10.15
CA GLY A 251 1.10 -12.91 9.22
C GLY A 251 1.02 -11.51 8.63
N ARG A 252 1.01 -10.49 9.48
CA ARG A 252 0.99 -9.07 9.04
C ARG A 252 2.14 -8.72 8.11
N ARG A 253 3.35 -9.20 8.39
CA ARG A 253 4.54 -8.99 7.52
C ARG A 253 4.35 -9.60 6.13
N SER A 254 3.76 -10.79 6.05
CA SER A 254 3.42 -11.41 4.76
C SER A 254 2.33 -10.61 4.02
N THR A 255 1.31 -10.14 4.73
CA THR A 255 0.23 -9.29 4.19
C THR A 255 0.79 -8.00 3.58
N VAL A 256 1.71 -7.30 4.27
CA VAL A 256 2.32 -6.08 3.72
C VAL A 256 3.35 -6.35 2.62
N ALA A 257 3.97 -7.53 2.58
CA ALA A 257 4.80 -7.96 1.45
C ALA A 257 3.99 -7.98 0.14
N ARG A 258 2.83 -8.63 0.19
CA ARG A 258 1.87 -8.71 -0.92
C ARG A 258 1.40 -7.33 -1.34
N LEU A 259 1.05 -6.47 -0.36
CA LEU A 259 0.64 -5.08 -0.62
C LEU A 259 1.74 -4.28 -1.34
N LEU A 260 2.99 -4.37 -0.86
CA LEU A 260 4.13 -3.68 -1.49
C LEU A 260 4.38 -4.18 -2.90
N SER A 261 4.29 -5.49 -3.13
CA SER A 261 4.43 -6.09 -4.46
C SER A 261 3.35 -5.55 -5.43
N LEU A 262 2.09 -5.57 -5.02
CA LEU A 262 0.98 -5.01 -5.81
C LEU A 262 1.18 -3.53 -6.11
N LEU A 263 1.56 -2.73 -5.11
CA LEU A 263 1.81 -1.30 -5.27
C LEU A 263 2.96 -1.03 -6.25
N ILE A 264 4.06 -1.77 -6.14
CA ILE A 264 5.22 -1.62 -7.01
C ILE A 264 4.91 -2.03 -8.46
N ASN A 265 4.08 -3.06 -8.67
CA ASN A 265 3.63 -3.45 -10.00
C ASN A 265 2.88 -2.31 -10.73
N THR A 266 2.24 -1.39 -10.01
CA THR A 266 1.59 -0.21 -10.62
C THR A 266 2.57 0.84 -11.14
N ALA A 267 3.86 0.74 -10.78
CA ALA A 267 4.88 1.72 -11.12
C ALA A 267 5.97 1.17 -12.07
N ILE A 268 6.02 -0.14 -12.32
CA ILE A 268 7.08 -0.77 -13.15
C ILE A 268 6.73 -0.80 -14.63
N CYS A 269 5.44 -0.80 -14.99
CA CYS A 269 5.01 -0.88 -16.39
C CYS A 269 5.56 0.30 -17.23
N PRO A 270 5.78 0.13 -18.56
CA PRO A 270 6.31 1.18 -19.43
C PRO A 270 5.53 2.49 -19.38
N ASN A 271 4.19 2.40 -19.23
CA ASN A 271 3.30 3.54 -19.01
C ASN A 271 2.64 3.37 -17.64
N PRO A 272 3.35 3.67 -16.55
CA PRO A 272 2.89 3.32 -15.22
C PRO A 272 1.73 4.26 -14.81
N PRO A 273 0.60 3.73 -14.32
CA PRO A 273 -0.47 4.57 -13.78
C PRO A 273 -0.07 5.28 -12.48
N PHE A 274 0.88 4.72 -11.75
CA PHE A 274 1.46 5.32 -10.56
C PHE A 274 2.83 5.93 -10.89
N HIS A 275 3.05 7.20 -10.54
CA HIS A 275 4.28 7.92 -10.83
C HIS A 275 5.47 7.28 -10.08
N PRO A 276 6.47 6.71 -10.79
CA PRO A 276 7.55 5.92 -10.16
C PRO A 276 8.38 6.74 -9.18
N GLY A 277 8.69 7.99 -9.54
CA GLY A 277 9.46 8.88 -8.67
C GLY A 277 8.74 9.24 -7.38
N SER A 278 7.40 9.36 -7.40
CA SER A 278 6.62 9.67 -6.20
C SER A 278 6.52 8.47 -5.28
N LEU A 279 6.36 7.26 -5.85
CA LEU A 279 6.41 6.02 -5.09
C LEU A 279 7.78 5.82 -4.44
N LEU A 280 8.86 6.05 -5.19
CA LEU A 280 10.23 5.98 -4.69
C LEU A 280 10.43 6.92 -3.50
N LEU A 281 10.07 8.19 -3.62
CA LEU A 281 10.21 9.16 -2.52
C LEU A 281 9.40 8.75 -1.29
N SER A 282 8.20 8.20 -1.50
CA SER A 282 7.35 7.71 -0.41
C SER A 282 7.96 6.49 0.30
N LEU A 283 8.54 5.56 -0.46
CA LEU A 283 9.28 4.41 0.07
C LEU A 283 10.56 4.84 0.80
N LEU A 284 11.31 5.81 0.29
CA LEU A 284 12.48 6.36 0.97
C LEU A 284 12.10 7.01 2.31
N SER A 285 10.98 7.77 2.32
CA SER A 285 10.44 8.34 3.55
C SER A 285 10.08 7.25 4.57
N LEU A 286 9.44 6.15 4.13
CA LEU A 286 9.18 4.98 4.97
C LEU A 286 10.49 4.39 5.53
N LEU A 287 11.49 4.14 4.68
CA LEU A 287 12.76 3.56 5.08
C LEU A 287 13.57 4.46 6.02
N ARG A 288 13.39 5.78 5.96
CA ARG A 288 14.03 6.78 6.84
C ARG A 288 13.35 6.88 8.19
N THR A 289 12.02 6.82 8.22
CA THR A 289 11.22 7.04 9.43
C THR A 289 11.10 5.81 10.31
N LEU A 290 11.25 4.60 9.76
CA LEU A 290 11.18 3.38 10.56
C LEU A 290 12.35 3.26 11.56
N PRO A 291 12.10 2.77 12.78
CA PRO A 291 13.15 2.36 13.71
C PRO A 291 14.06 1.28 13.11
N LEU A 292 15.33 1.25 13.51
CA LEU A 292 16.32 0.32 12.94
C LEU A 292 15.91 -1.16 13.09
N ASN A 293 15.25 -1.53 14.19
CA ASN A 293 14.75 -2.90 14.40
C ASN A 293 13.63 -3.25 13.42
N SER A 294 12.64 -2.37 13.27
CA SER A 294 11.57 -2.47 12.28
C SER A 294 12.13 -2.56 10.86
N LEU A 295 13.14 -1.76 10.55
CA LEU A 295 13.81 -1.78 9.25
C LEU A 295 14.51 -3.12 8.95
N ARG A 296 15.20 -3.70 9.95
CA ARG A 296 15.80 -5.04 9.82
C ARG A 296 14.76 -6.12 9.53
N LEU A 297 13.54 -5.97 10.04
CA LEU A 297 12.44 -6.90 9.76
C LEU A 297 11.78 -6.63 8.40
N LEU A 298 11.75 -5.39 7.92
CA LEU A 298 11.18 -5.01 6.63
C LEU A 298 12.08 -5.42 5.45
N LEU A 299 13.41 -5.29 5.57
CA LEU A 299 14.33 -5.56 4.47
C LEU A 299 14.21 -6.98 3.87
N PRO A 300 14.05 -8.06 4.66
CA PRO A 300 13.75 -9.38 4.12
C PRO A 300 12.48 -9.41 3.27
N THR A 301 11.44 -8.69 3.67
CA THR A 301 10.18 -8.57 2.91
C THR A 301 10.37 -7.85 1.58
N LEU A 302 11.30 -6.89 1.51
CA LEU A 302 11.61 -6.21 0.25
C LEU A 302 12.40 -7.08 -0.75
N ARG A 303 12.95 -8.23 -0.32
CA ARG A 303 13.65 -9.16 -1.23
C ARG A 303 12.75 -9.85 -2.23
N ASP A 304 11.45 -9.93 -1.94
CA ASP A 304 10.46 -10.51 -2.85
C ASP A 304 10.12 -9.55 -4.00
N LEU A 305 10.60 -8.31 -3.95
CA LEU A 305 10.43 -7.33 -5.03
C LEU A 305 11.34 -7.66 -6.22
N PRO A 306 10.99 -7.17 -7.43
CA PRO A 306 11.88 -7.29 -8.58
C PRO A 306 13.27 -6.74 -8.25
N PRO A 307 14.36 -7.48 -8.53
CA PRO A 307 15.70 -7.09 -8.11
C PRO A 307 16.09 -5.69 -8.55
N THR A 308 15.67 -5.27 -9.76
CA THR A 308 15.87 -3.93 -10.33
C THR A 308 15.35 -2.84 -9.42
N VAL A 309 14.10 -2.98 -8.96
CA VAL A 309 13.44 -2.04 -8.06
C VAL A 309 14.14 -2.00 -6.71
N LEU A 310 14.46 -3.17 -6.14
CA LEU A 310 15.13 -3.23 -4.84
C LEU A 310 16.50 -2.54 -4.88
N SER A 311 17.32 -2.81 -5.89
CA SER A 311 18.63 -2.16 -6.00
C SER A 311 18.53 -0.66 -6.27
N HIS A 312 17.53 -0.24 -7.05
CA HIS A 312 17.25 1.17 -7.27
C HIS A 312 16.85 1.89 -5.97
N LEU A 313 15.93 1.31 -5.21
CA LEU A 313 15.49 1.81 -3.91
C LEU A 313 16.65 1.90 -2.91
N LEU A 314 17.44 0.83 -2.76
CA LEU A 314 18.59 0.80 -1.85
C LEU A 314 19.68 1.80 -2.27
N THR A 315 19.91 1.98 -3.57
CA THR A 315 20.84 3.00 -4.08
C THR A 315 20.43 4.39 -3.62
N HIS A 316 19.17 4.75 -3.82
CA HIS A 316 18.68 6.05 -3.39
C HIS A 316 18.63 6.21 -1.87
N ALA A 317 18.34 5.15 -1.11
CA ALA A 317 18.40 5.18 0.34
C ALA A 317 19.82 5.44 0.85
N ILE A 318 20.82 4.83 0.22
CA ILE A 318 22.24 5.07 0.50
C ILE A 318 22.61 6.52 0.17
N GLU A 319 22.27 7.02 -1.03
CA GLU A 319 22.51 8.41 -1.44
C GLU A 319 21.89 9.45 -0.50
N ASP A 320 20.71 9.16 0.03
CA ASP A 320 19.98 10.01 0.97
C ASP A 320 20.74 10.09 2.30
N LEU A 321 21.11 8.95 2.88
CA LEU A 321 21.87 8.89 4.14
C LEU A 321 23.31 9.40 4.03
N GLY A 322 23.90 9.33 2.84
CA GLY A 322 25.21 9.92 2.56
C GLY A 322 25.17 11.40 2.19
N GLY A 323 23.98 12.01 2.09
CA GLY A 323 23.82 13.43 1.77
C GLY A 323 24.21 13.82 0.34
N ILE A 324 24.37 12.86 -0.58
CA ILE A 324 24.77 13.14 -1.98
C ILE A 324 23.59 13.19 -2.95
N ARG A 325 22.38 12.79 -2.50
CA ARG A 325 21.18 12.71 -3.36
C ARG A 325 20.90 14.01 -4.14
N PRO A 326 20.95 15.23 -3.55
CA PRO A 326 20.68 16.46 -4.30
C PRO A 326 21.71 16.75 -5.39
N SER A 327 23.00 16.49 -5.10
CA SER A 327 24.08 16.62 -6.07
C SER A 327 23.87 15.63 -7.22
N LYS A 328 23.61 14.36 -6.90
CA LYS A 328 23.37 13.31 -7.88
C LYS A 328 22.13 13.52 -8.73
N ALA A 329 21.05 14.02 -8.13
CA ALA A 329 19.87 14.42 -8.88
C ALA A 329 20.18 15.53 -9.91
N SER A 330 21.04 16.50 -9.54
CA SER A 330 21.47 17.57 -10.43
C SER A 330 22.37 17.05 -11.56
N GLU A 331 23.25 16.10 -11.28
CA GLU A 331 24.07 15.42 -12.29
C GLU A 331 23.18 14.61 -13.26
N ARG A 332 22.21 13.85 -12.75
CA ARG A 332 21.29 13.04 -13.55
C ARG A 332 20.33 13.85 -14.43
N ARG A 333 20.05 15.11 -14.07
CA ARG A 333 19.36 16.05 -14.98
C ARG A 333 20.18 16.40 -16.23
N ARG A 334 21.52 16.30 -16.16
CA ARG A 334 22.42 16.57 -17.28
C ARG A 334 22.73 15.29 -18.07
N ASP A 335 22.92 14.18 -17.37
CA ASP A 335 23.17 12.86 -17.93
C ASP A 335 22.35 11.79 -17.16
N PRO A 336 21.12 11.48 -17.62
CA PRO A 336 20.22 10.54 -16.95
C PRO A 336 20.81 9.14 -16.77
N TRP A 337 21.70 8.76 -17.68
CA TRP A 337 22.28 7.42 -17.75
C TRP A 337 23.61 7.31 -17.01
N ARG A 338 24.06 8.35 -16.31
CA ARG A 338 25.39 8.36 -15.69
C ARG A 338 25.55 7.21 -14.71
N ASP A 339 24.61 7.10 -13.78
CA ASP A 339 24.66 6.17 -12.64
C ASP A 339 23.83 4.89 -12.86
N PHE A 340 22.92 4.89 -13.84
CA PHE A 340 21.94 3.82 -14.10
C PHE A 340 22.02 3.29 -15.53
N GLY A 341 21.62 2.02 -15.72
CA GLY A 341 21.88 1.29 -16.97
C GLY A 341 20.83 1.41 -18.08
N ASP A 342 19.62 1.89 -17.80
CA ASP A 342 18.49 1.84 -18.74
C ASP A 342 17.38 2.85 -18.40
N ASP A 343 16.39 2.98 -19.29
CA ASP A 343 15.26 3.93 -19.28
C ASP A 343 14.01 3.43 -18.56
N ARG A 344 14.10 2.27 -17.89
CA ARG A 344 12.96 1.71 -17.17
C ARG A 344 12.60 2.60 -15.98
N PRO A 345 11.36 2.51 -15.46
CA PRO A 345 10.93 3.26 -14.28
C PRO A 345 11.82 3.11 -13.04
N PHE A 346 12.40 1.92 -12.85
CA PHE A 346 13.33 1.60 -11.75
C PHE A 346 14.60 0.95 -12.32
N PRO A 347 15.52 1.76 -12.87
CA PRO A 347 16.69 1.23 -13.54
C PRO A 347 17.71 0.71 -12.53
N ALA A 348 18.43 -0.34 -12.93
CA ALA A 348 19.48 -0.90 -12.08
C ALA A 348 20.69 0.07 -12.00
N PRO A 349 21.29 0.24 -10.81
CA PRO A 349 22.51 1.03 -10.70
C PRO A 349 23.65 0.34 -11.45
N LYS A 350 24.52 1.14 -12.07
CA LYS A 350 25.76 0.63 -12.67
C LYS A 350 26.68 0.10 -11.57
N GLN A 351 27.37 -0.99 -11.86
CA GLN A 351 28.29 -1.61 -10.91
C GLN A 351 29.39 -0.64 -10.47
N GLU A 352 30.01 0.05 -11.42
CA GLU A 352 31.06 1.04 -11.12
C GLU A 352 30.56 2.09 -10.13
N TYR A 353 29.32 2.56 -10.28
CA TYR A 353 28.72 3.53 -9.38
C TYR A 353 28.57 2.97 -7.95
N VAL A 354 28.06 1.74 -7.83
CA VAL A 354 27.91 1.06 -6.53
C VAL A 354 29.27 0.93 -5.83
N TRP A 355 30.27 0.39 -6.52
CA TRP A 355 31.57 0.05 -5.92
C TRP A 355 32.45 1.27 -5.62
N THR A 356 32.45 2.26 -6.50
CA THR A 356 33.37 3.41 -6.38
C THR A 356 32.76 4.56 -5.58
N THR A 357 31.44 4.68 -5.56
CA THR A 357 30.76 5.82 -4.94
C THR A 357 29.93 5.42 -3.73
N LEU A 358 29.05 4.42 -3.85
CA LEU A 358 28.06 4.14 -2.80
C LEU A 358 28.64 3.39 -1.60
N LEU A 359 29.40 2.32 -1.81
CA LEU A 359 29.93 1.52 -0.69
C LEU A 359 30.98 2.25 0.16
N PRO A 360 31.93 3.01 -0.43
CA PRO A 360 32.89 3.79 0.34
C PRO A 360 32.27 4.97 1.09
N MET A 361 31.00 5.30 0.82
CA MET A 361 30.36 6.49 1.36
C MET A 361 30.25 6.43 2.88
N THR A 362 30.38 7.57 3.54
CA THR A 362 30.13 7.73 4.97
C THR A 362 28.91 8.62 5.15
N GLY A 363 28.17 8.45 6.24
CA GLY A 363 26.92 9.16 6.48
C GLY A 363 26.62 9.34 7.96
N SER A 364 25.54 10.08 8.25
CA SER A 364 25.18 10.48 9.61
C SER A 364 24.58 9.34 10.44
N ASP A 365 23.82 8.43 9.82
CA ASP A 365 23.27 7.22 10.44
C ASP A 365 24.04 6.00 9.92
N THR A 366 25.21 5.75 10.51
CA THR A 366 26.13 4.68 10.05
C THR A 366 25.47 3.31 10.10
N ALA A 367 24.74 2.99 11.17
CA ALA A 367 24.09 1.69 11.32
C ALA A 367 23.04 1.41 10.22
N ARG A 368 22.23 2.42 9.85
CA ARG A 368 21.26 2.27 8.76
C ARG A 368 21.93 2.24 7.39
N LEU A 369 22.95 3.08 7.21
CA LEU A 369 23.74 3.13 5.98
C LEU A 369 24.42 1.79 5.70
N ASP A 370 25.08 1.21 6.70
CA ASP A 370 25.78 -0.07 6.57
C ASP A 370 24.81 -1.23 6.34
N LEU A 371 23.63 -1.19 6.95
CA LEU A 371 22.55 -2.13 6.67
C LEU A 371 22.09 -2.07 5.20
N PHE A 372 21.86 -0.87 4.64
CA PHE A 372 21.48 -0.74 3.23
C PHE A 372 22.60 -1.13 2.27
N LYS A 373 23.85 -0.78 2.57
CA LYS A 373 25.01 -1.22 1.80
C LYS A 373 25.11 -2.74 1.78
N LEU A 374 24.97 -3.40 2.93
CA LEU A 374 25.00 -4.85 3.04
C LEU A 374 23.91 -5.49 2.16
N CYS A 375 22.69 -4.97 2.22
CA CYS A 375 21.60 -5.44 1.38
C CYS A 375 21.87 -5.23 -0.11
N LEU A 376 22.36 -4.04 -0.51
CA LEU A 376 22.66 -3.74 -1.91
C LEU A 376 23.78 -4.63 -2.45
N SER A 377 24.86 -4.81 -1.69
CA SER A 377 25.97 -5.69 -2.06
C SER A 377 25.52 -7.15 -2.19
N SER A 378 24.67 -7.63 -1.28
CA SER A 378 24.06 -8.96 -1.38
C SER A 378 23.24 -9.12 -2.66
N GLU A 379 22.41 -8.14 -3.00
CA GLU A 379 21.63 -8.16 -4.25
C GLU A 379 22.52 -8.14 -5.50
N MET A 380 23.57 -7.32 -5.51
CA MET A 380 24.53 -7.28 -6.62
C MET A 380 25.26 -8.62 -6.79
N LEU A 381 25.68 -9.26 -5.70
CA LEU A 381 26.29 -10.60 -5.73
C LEU A 381 25.33 -11.67 -6.24
N GLN A 382 24.05 -11.62 -5.88
CA GLN A 382 23.08 -12.58 -6.38
C GLN A 382 22.84 -12.43 -7.88
N ARG A 383 22.79 -11.18 -8.39
CA ARG A 383 22.71 -10.94 -9.83
C ARG A 383 23.94 -11.45 -10.57
N TYR A 384 25.13 -11.29 -9.98
CA TYR A 384 26.34 -11.88 -10.56
C TYR A 384 26.20 -13.38 -10.78
N ARG A 385 25.77 -14.10 -9.72
CA ARG A 385 25.60 -15.55 -9.78
C ARG A 385 24.58 -15.98 -10.84
N ARG A 386 23.61 -15.13 -11.17
CA ARG A 386 22.60 -15.36 -12.22
C ARG A 386 23.10 -15.04 -13.64
N GLY A 387 24.40 -14.80 -13.82
CA GLY A 387 25.01 -14.58 -15.13
C GLY A 387 24.75 -13.20 -15.72
N TRP A 388 24.40 -12.21 -14.89
CA TRP A 388 24.42 -10.82 -15.33
C TRP A 388 25.88 -10.36 -15.47
N ASP A 389 26.15 -9.44 -16.40
CA ASP A 389 27.50 -9.05 -16.84
C ASP A 389 28.43 -8.67 -15.67
N PHE A 390 29.34 -9.57 -15.30
CA PHE A 390 30.39 -9.30 -14.31
C PHE A 390 31.65 -9.99 -14.79
N THR A 391 32.78 -9.33 -14.56
CA THR A 391 34.09 -9.91 -14.81
C THR A 391 34.63 -10.49 -13.50
N GLY A 392 35.47 -11.53 -13.56
CA GLY A 392 36.06 -12.12 -12.34
C GLY A 392 36.86 -11.15 -11.47
N LYS A 393 37.24 -9.97 -12.00
CA LYS A 393 37.91 -8.89 -11.24
C LYS A 393 36.97 -8.15 -10.27
N ASP A 394 35.66 -8.24 -10.49
CA ASP A 394 34.67 -7.53 -9.69
C ASP A 394 34.47 -8.22 -8.33
N VAL A 395 34.52 -9.55 -8.27
CA VAL A 395 34.38 -10.33 -7.01
C VAL A 395 35.48 -10.01 -5.99
N SER A 396 36.74 -9.92 -6.43
CA SER A 396 37.86 -9.61 -5.53
C SER A 396 37.79 -8.18 -4.97
N LYS A 397 37.13 -7.24 -5.67
CA LYS A 397 36.86 -5.90 -5.13
C LYS A 397 35.75 -5.93 -4.09
N ILE A 398 34.78 -6.83 -4.20
CA ILE A 398 33.71 -7.02 -3.22
C ILE A 398 34.31 -7.45 -1.89
N GLU A 399 35.15 -8.49 -1.92
CA GLU A 399 35.86 -8.99 -0.73
C GLU A 399 36.78 -7.92 -0.12
N ALA A 400 37.45 -7.12 -0.94
CA ALA A 400 38.34 -6.06 -0.46
C ALA A 400 37.60 -4.82 0.11
N SER A 401 36.44 -4.45 -0.45
CA SER A 401 35.67 -3.26 -0.03
C SER A 401 34.91 -3.44 1.29
N LEU A 402 34.70 -4.70 1.70
CA LEU A 402 34.05 -5.04 2.97
C LEU A 402 35.01 -4.94 4.17
N GLY A 403 36.32 -4.74 3.95
CA GLY A 403 37.35 -4.57 4.99
C GLY A 403 37.76 -5.87 5.69
N GLU A 404 38.71 -5.82 6.63
CA GLU A 404 39.08 -6.95 7.51
C GLU A 404 38.37 -6.89 8.88
N GLY A 405 37.16 -6.32 8.91
CA GLY A 405 36.36 -6.16 10.12
C GLY A 405 35.46 -7.36 10.42
N PRO A 406 34.91 -7.47 11.65
CA PRO A 406 33.90 -8.48 12.00
C PRO A 406 32.67 -8.42 11.08
N GLU A 407 32.38 -7.27 10.48
CA GLU A 407 31.32 -7.06 9.49
C GLU A 407 31.62 -7.79 8.16
N ALA A 408 32.87 -7.79 7.70
CA ALA A 408 33.30 -8.53 6.50
C ALA A 408 33.22 -10.05 6.71
N LYS A 409 33.56 -10.50 7.92
CA LYS A 409 33.38 -11.88 8.35
C LYS A 409 31.90 -12.25 8.37
N GLY A 410 31.04 -11.34 8.83
CA GLY A 410 29.59 -11.47 8.77
C GLY A 410 29.02 -11.54 7.36
N VAL A 411 29.58 -10.80 6.38
CA VAL A 411 29.17 -10.90 4.97
C VAL A 411 29.65 -12.20 4.35
N ALA A 412 30.88 -12.63 4.62
CA ALA A 412 31.40 -13.92 4.15
C ALA A 412 30.62 -15.10 4.76
N GLU A 413 30.27 -15.03 6.05
CA GLU A 413 29.40 -16.01 6.72
C GLU A 413 27.96 -15.94 6.18
N LEU A 414 27.40 -14.76 5.89
CA LEU A 414 26.10 -14.62 5.22
C LEU A 414 26.11 -15.19 3.80
N VAL A 415 27.20 -15.00 3.05
CA VAL A 415 27.42 -15.55 1.71
C VAL A 415 27.58 -17.08 1.74
N GLN A 416 28.07 -17.65 2.85
CA GLN A 416 28.21 -19.09 3.09
C GLN A 416 26.99 -19.76 3.74
N LEU A 417 26.18 -19.01 4.51
CA LEU A 417 24.98 -19.50 5.22
C LEU A 417 23.69 -19.40 4.39
N MET A 418 23.73 -18.75 3.23
CA MET A 418 22.60 -18.73 2.29
C MET A 418 22.60 -20.02 1.45
N PRO A 419 21.51 -20.81 1.44
CA PRO A 419 21.46 -22.06 0.71
C PRO A 419 21.68 -21.83 -0.79
N LEU A 420 22.44 -22.76 -1.38
CA LEU A 420 22.67 -22.92 -2.82
C LEU A 420 21.35 -23.09 -3.59
#